data_AF-A0A5C6Q1W9-F1
#
_entry.id   AF-A0A5C6Q1W9-F1
#
_cell.length_a   1.000
_cell.length_b   1.000
_cell.length_c   1.000
_cell.angle_alpha   90.00
_cell.angle_beta   90.00
_cell.angle_gamma   90.00
#
_symmetry.space_group_name_H-M   'P 1'
#
loop_
_entity.id
_entity.type
_entity.pdbx_description
1 polymer ?
#
loop_
_entity_poly.entity_id
_entity_poly.type
_entity_poly.pdbx_seq_one_letter_code
_entity_poly.pdbx_strand_id
1 'polypeptide(L)'
;MLGSDLNNQSLYASGYITMGARTTIGGNIQSATAITLAANAIVGGNIEAGTAVTLGAAAGVNGYIQSATTVTLGASAVVDGSITAGTTATVGASAKIDGELNAGTTVTIAATVEVGGNVLAGSTVTVGASSLFGGDVDAGTTTTIGAGVGIVGALTASSLKIVALPTIVNSQEALITSVQQDIKDLGTGTELVSTTFGTNDETLEAGIYSTINYLTIAIGKTLTLDGKGMDGSWIFNIANYLTFSANAKVILK
;
A
#
# COMPACT_ATOMS: atom_id res chain seq x y z
N MET A 1 -20.62 -0.11 11.21
CA MET A 1 -20.14 -0.63 9.90
C MET A 1 -18.96 0.23 9.51
N LEU A 2 -17.87 -0.35 9.02
CA LEU A 2 -16.66 0.42 8.72
C LEU A 2 -16.85 1.19 7.39
N GLY A 3 -16.38 2.44 7.36
CA GLY A 3 -16.68 3.42 6.31
C GLY A 3 -15.84 3.28 5.04
N SER A 4 -16.15 4.14 4.07
CA SER A 4 -15.41 4.30 2.80
C SER A 4 -13.92 4.63 2.99
N ASP A 5 -13.56 5.13 4.16
CA ASP A 5 -12.24 5.61 4.54
C ASP A 5 -11.20 4.47 4.56
N LEU A 6 -11.66 3.22 4.75
CA LEU A 6 -10.80 2.03 4.66
C LEU A 6 -10.33 1.70 3.24
N ASN A 7 -10.83 2.36 2.20
CA ASN A 7 -10.29 2.21 0.84
C ASN A 7 -8.89 2.86 0.67
N ASN A 8 -8.39 3.57 1.70
CA ASN A 8 -7.11 4.31 1.69
C ASN A 8 -6.04 3.70 2.63
N GLN A 9 -6.09 2.39 2.90
CA GLN A 9 -5.14 1.72 3.80
C GLN A 9 -3.69 1.74 3.25
N SER A 10 -2.78 2.28 4.05
CA SER A 10 -1.33 2.20 3.87
C SER A 10 -0.70 1.72 5.17
N LEU A 11 0.35 0.89 5.11
CA LEU A 11 1.33 0.85 6.18
C LEU A 11 2.52 1.73 5.75
N TYR A 12 2.88 2.62 6.66
CA TYR A 12 3.87 3.66 6.47
C TYR A 12 5.00 3.46 7.46
N ALA A 13 6.21 3.82 7.04
CA ALA A 13 7.27 4.15 7.98
C ALA A 13 8.17 5.26 7.45
N SER A 14 8.58 6.15 8.36
CA SER A 14 9.73 7.04 8.16
C SER A 14 11.02 6.24 7.89
N GLY A 15 11.09 5.01 8.41
CA GLY A 15 12.05 3.99 8.04
C GLY A 15 11.72 3.32 6.70
N TYR A 16 10.97 2.22 6.72
CA TYR A 16 10.91 1.18 5.67
C TYR A 16 9.63 0.32 5.72
N ILE A 17 9.36 -0.45 4.66
CA ILE A 17 8.56 -1.72 4.65
C ILE A 17 7.02 -1.59 4.59
N THR A 18 6.38 -2.59 3.97
CA THR A 18 5.08 -3.14 4.39
C THR A 18 4.94 -4.64 4.02
N MET A 19 4.11 -5.38 4.77
CA MET A 19 4.04 -6.86 4.85
C MET A 19 2.60 -7.41 5.08
N GLY A 20 2.40 -8.75 5.15
CA GLY A 20 1.08 -9.47 5.14
C GLY A 20 1.14 -11.01 5.34
N ALA A 21 0.12 -11.80 4.89
CA ALA A 21 -0.15 -13.21 5.32
C ALA A 21 0.09 -14.42 4.35
N ARG A 22 1.29 -15.06 4.32
CA ARG A 22 1.88 -15.86 3.18
C ARG A 22 2.02 -15.04 1.91
N THR A 23 0.90 -14.44 1.53
CA THR A 23 0.78 -13.00 1.37
C THR A 23 1.75 -12.20 2.23
N THR A 24 1.96 -10.97 1.81
CA THR A 24 2.93 -10.02 2.33
C THR A 24 2.45 -8.58 2.01
N ILE A 25 1.15 -8.37 1.65
CA ILE A 25 0.54 -7.05 1.39
C ILE A 25 0.06 -6.45 2.71
N GLY A 26 0.21 -5.13 2.90
CA GLY A 26 -0.39 -4.39 4.02
C GLY A 26 -0.90 -2.99 3.62
N GLY A 27 -1.55 -2.88 2.47
CA GLY A 27 -1.97 -1.60 1.87
C GLY A 27 -0.96 -1.06 0.84
N ASN A 28 -1.10 0.22 0.48
CA ASN A 28 -0.01 0.97 -0.17
C ASN A 28 1.22 0.99 0.73
N ILE A 29 2.41 1.04 0.13
CA ILE A 29 3.66 1.11 0.89
C ILE A 29 4.33 2.44 0.61
N GLN A 30 4.27 3.31 1.62
CA GLN A 30 5.02 4.56 1.62
C GLN A 30 6.16 4.46 2.61
N SER A 31 7.36 4.67 2.09
CA SER A 31 8.56 4.81 2.90
C SER A 31 9.35 6.02 2.44
N ALA A 32 9.77 6.85 3.41
CA ALA A 32 10.73 7.91 3.15
C ALA A 32 12.11 7.37 2.67
N THR A 33 12.30 6.04 2.66
CA THR A 33 13.41 5.37 1.97
C THR A 33 12.95 4.24 1.03
N ALA A 34 12.51 3.05 1.48
CA ALA A 34 12.37 1.89 0.59
C ALA A 34 11.32 0.82 0.96
N ILE A 35 11.15 -0.12 0.00
CA ILE A 35 10.62 -1.51 0.09
C ILE A 35 9.14 -1.69 -0.22
N THR A 36 8.78 -2.90 -0.72
CA THR A 36 7.41 -3.44 -0.77
C THR A 36 7.32 -4.95 -0.95
N LEU A 37 6.33 -5.62 -0.29
CA LEU A 37 6.03 -7.07 -0.38
C LEU A 37 4.47 -7.44 -0.55
N ALA A 38 3.96 -8.67 -0.96
CA ALA A 38 2.53 -9.16 -1.28
C ALA A 38 2.11 -10.68 -1.03
N ALA A 39 0.89 -11.14 -1.41
CA ALA A 39 0.33 -12.48 -1.89
C ALA A 39 1.16 -13.80 -2.24
N ASN A 40 1.98 -14.43 -1.37
CA ASN A 40 3.10 -15.35 -1.74
C ASN A 40 4.16 -14.59 -2.54
N ALA A 41 4.27 -13.32 -2.20
CA ALA A 41 4.51 -12.26 -3.12
C ALA A 41 5.12 -11.06 -2.46
N ILE A 42 5.28 -10.05 -3.31
CA ILE A 42 6.19 -8.98 -3.04
C ILE A 42 5.69 -7.56 -3.62
N VAL A 43 4.38 -7.20 -3.50
CA VAL A 43 3.57 -5.99 -3.94
C VAL A 43 2.66 -5.35 -2.84
N GLY A 44 2.56 -4.02 -2.77
CA GLY A 44 1.71 -3.34 -1.79
C GLY A 44 1.12 -2.06 -2.34
N GLY A 45 0.00 -2.20 -3.05
CA GLY A 45 -0.65 -1.10 -3.76
C GLY A 45 0.29 -0.45 -4.77
N ASN A 46 0.39 0.88 -4.71
CA ASN A 46 1.47 1.65 -5.32
C ASN A 46 2.63 1.78 -4.33
N ILE A 47 3.84 1.89 -4.88
CA ILE A 47 5.04 1.88 -4.07
C ILE A 47 5.87 3.12 -4.34
N GLU A 48 6.00 3.85 -3.26
CA GLU A 48 6.55 5.19 -3.22
C GLU A 48 7.69 5.15 -2.22
N ALA A 49 8.91 5.20 -2.77
CA ALA A 49 10.14 4.97 -2.05
C ALA A 49 11.10 6.15 -2.25
N GLY A 50 11.43 6.85 -1.15
CA GLY A 50 12.38 7.96 -1.16
C GLY A 50 13.80 7.59 -1.62
N THR A 51 14.10 6.31 -1.77
CA THR A 51 15.33 5.75 -2.35
C THR A 51 15.14 4.51 -3.24
N ALA A 52 14.30 3.49 -2.95
CA ALA A 52 14.29 2.21 -3.73
C ALA A 52 13.09 1.21 -3.59
N VAL A 53 12.93 0.30 -4.59
CA VAL A 53 12.37 -1.10 -4.53
C VAL A 53 10.87 -1.38 -4.82
N THR A 54 10.59 -2.56 -5.44
CA THR A 54 9.46 -3.55 -5.28
C THR A 54 9.82 -4.90 -5.96
N LEU A 55 8.92 -5.91 -5.98
CA LEU A 55 8.99 -7.29 -6.54
C LEU A 55 7.53 -7.91 -6.75
N GLY A 56 7.28 -9.25 -6.64
CA GLY A 56 5.91 -9.83 -6.39
C GLY A 56 5.67 -11.41 -6.23
N ALA A 57 4.47 -11.95 -6.55
CA ALA A 57 3.80 -13.29 -6.22
C ALA A 57 4.34 -14.66 -6.64
N ALA A 58 5.65 -14.85 -6.51
CA ALA A 58 6.49 -15.12 -7.67
C ALA A 58 6.32 -14.01 -8.74
N ALA A 59 5.07 -13.55 -8.93
CA ALA A 59 4.46 -12.36 -9.52
C ALA A 59 5.07 -10.94 -9.21
N GLY A 60 4.43 -9.78 -9.34
CA GLY A 60 3.01 -9.41 -9.36
C GLY A 60 2.75 -8.26 -10.32
N VAL A 61 2.33 -7.14 -9.74
CA VAL A 61 2.13 -5.84 -10.36
C VAL A 61 2.48 -4.83 -9.26
N ASN A 62 3.72 -4.35 -9.13
CA ASN A 62 3.89 -3.05 -8.46
C ASN A 62 2.97 -2.06 -9.19
N GLY A 63 1.98 -1.48 -8.50
CA GLY A 63 0.86 -0.76 -9.14
C GLY A 63 1.37 0.22 -10.20
N TYR A 64 2.16 1.19 -9.74
CA TYR A 64 3.29 1.75 -10.46
C TYR A 64 4.44 1.88 -9.48
N ILE A 65 5.68 1.91 -9.98
CA ILE A 65 6.84 2.21 -9.14
C ILE A 65 7.16 3.68 -9.24
N GLN A 66 7.29 4.33 -8.09
CA GLN A 66 8.07 5.56 -8.00
C GLN A 66 9.17 5.41 -6.96
N SER A 67 10.40 5.47 -7.46
CA SER A 67 11.59 5.53 -6.62
C SER A 67 12.49 6.68 -7.05
N ALA A 68 12.88 7.52 -6.10
CA ALA A 68 13.84 8.59 -6.35
C ALA A 68 15.21 8.07 -6.87
N THR A 69 15.50 6.76 -6.81
CA THR A 69 16.65 6.17 -7.53
C THR A 69 16.31 4.89 -8.32
N THR A 70 15.83 3.79 -7.69
CA THR A 70 16.10 2.43 -8.19
C THR A 70 14.91 1.44 -8.12
N VAL A 71 14.75 0.63 -9.17
CA VAL A 71 13.55 -0.17 -9.49
C VAL A 71 13.93 -1.51 -10.21
N THR A 72 13.79 -2.74 -9.64
CA THR A 72 12.62 -3.71 -9.60
C THR A 72 12.32 -4.46 -10.92
N LEU A 73 11.84 -5.74 -11.10
CA LEU A 73 11.44 -6.99 -10.35
C LEU A 73 9.91 -7.34 -10.15
N GLY A 74 9.36 -8.58 -10.24
CA GLY A 74 9.94 -9.94 -10.40
C GLY A 74 9.05 -11.08 -11.03
N ALA A 75 7.86 -10.85 -11.65
CA ALA A 75 6.66 -11.72 -11.66
C ALA A 75 6.62 -13.19 -12.10
N SER A 76 7.71 -13.79 -12.59
CA SER A 76 7.56 -14.53 -13.86
C SER A 76 7.06 -13.58 -14.99
N ALA A 77 6.74 -12.30 -14.70
CA ALA A 77 6.55 -11.18 -15.61
C ALA A 77 7.06 -9.84 -14.98
N VAL A 78 7.87 -9.02 -15.62
CA VAL A 78 8.47 -7.77 -15.08
C VAL A 78 7.56 -6.69 -14.38
N VAL A 79 6.29 -6.90 -14.01
CA VAL A 79 5.26 -5.85 -13.76
C VAL A 79 5.22 -5.34 -12.30
N ASP A 80 5.06 -4.05 -11.99
CA ASP A 80 5.32 -2.82 -12.73
C ASP A 80 4.33 -2.40 -13.84
N GLY A 81 3.21 -1.78 -13.46
CA GLY A 81 2.29 -1.14 -14.42
C GLY A 81 2.97 -0.01 -15.20
N SER A 82 3.89 0.71 -14.56
CA SER A 82 5.03 1.37 -15.20
C SER A 82 6.16 1.52 -14.18
N ILE A 83 7.40 1.49 -14.66
CA ILE A 83 8.57 1.88 -13.88
C ILE A 83 8.87 3.35 -14.12
N THR A 84 8.99 4.12 -13.03
CA THR A 84 9.69 5.39 -13.03
C THR A 84 10.80 5.37 -11.98
N ALA A 85 12.04 5.21 -12.46
CA ALA A 85 13.25 5.24 -11.65
C ALA A 85 14.00 6.57 -11.80
N GLY A 86 14.30 7.25 -10.69
CA GLY A 86 15.10 8.48 -10.72
C GLY A 86 16.52 8.30 -11.31
N THR A 87 17.06 7.07 -11.29
CA THR A 87 18.29 6.70 -12.00
C THR A 87 18.17 5.39 -12.79
N THR A 88 17.71 4.30 -12.16
CA THR A 88 17.99 2.93 -12.66
C THR A 88 16.79 2.00 -12.61
N ALA A 89 16.43 1.41 -13.75
CA ALA A 89 15.39 0.38 -13.89
C ALA A 89 16.00 -0.94 -14.41
N THR A 90 15.55 -2.10 -13.90
CA THR A 90 16.17 -3.40 -14.26
C THR A 90 15.19 -4.58 -14.25
N VAL A 91 14.80 -5.05 -15.44
CA VAL A 91 13.66 -5.94 -15.62
C VAL A 91 13.94 -7.19 -16.46
N GLY A 92 13.60 -8.32 -15.87
CA GLY A 92 13.17 -9.49 -16.63
C GLY A 92 12.69 -10.60 -15.72
N ALA A 93 11.69 -11.34 -16.17
CA ALA A 93 11.36 -12.65 -15.62
C ALA A 93 11.06 -13.62 -16.76
N SER A 94 10.04 -14.49 -16.64
CA SER A 94 9.52 -15.20 -17.82
C SER A 94 8.93 -14.24 -18.87
N ALA A 95 8.61 -12.99 -18.47
CA ALA A 95 8.86 -11.78 -19.27
C ALA A 95 8.59 -10.48 -18.49
N LYS A 96 7.29 -10.14 -18.38
CA LYS A 96 6.65 -9.01 -19.03
C LYS A 96 6.49 -7.71 -18.23
N ILE A 97 6.75 -6.55 -18.84
CA ILE A 97 6.13 -5.27 -18.43
C ILE A 97 5.02 -4.97 -19.43
N ASP A 98 3.86 -4.51 -18.98
CA ASP A 98 2.78 -4.14 -19.91
C ASP A 98 2.80 -2.65 -20.30
N GLY A 99 3.24 -1.75 -19.40
CA GLY A 99 3.40 -0.31 -19.65
C GLY A 99 4.85 0.15 -19.90
N GLU A 100 5.17 1.36 -19.44
CA GLU A 100 6.43 2.06 -19.73
C GLU A 100 7.56 1.67 -18.78
N LEU A 101 8.79 1.63 -19.31
CA LEU A 101 10.01 1.33 -18.57
C LEU A 101 10.99 2.52 -18.60
N ASN A 102 10.90 3.40 -17.59
CA ASN A 102 11.61 4.69 -17.58
C ASN A 102 12.69 4.76 -16.50
N ALA A 103 13.89 5.22 -16.88
CA ALA A 103 15.00 5.43 -15.95
C ALA A 103 15.81 6.71 -16.24
N GLY A 104 16.06 7.51 -15.21
CA GLY A 104 16.80 8.78 -15.32
C GLY A 104 18.20 8.67 -15.93
N THR A 105 18.85 7.50 -15.87
CA THR A 105 20.10 7.22 -16.62
C THR A 105 20.11 5.86 -17.32
N THR A 106 19.65 4.78 -16.68
CA THR A 106 19.92 3.41 -17.18
C THR A 106 18.73 2.47 -17.08
N VAL A 107 18.36 1.86 -18.21
CA VAL A 107 17.47 0.69 -18.26
C VAL A 107 18.28 -0.56 -18.64
N THR A 108 18.07 -1.66 -17.93
CA THR A 108 18.58 -2.99 -18.31
C THR A 108 17.44 -4.02 -18.38
N ILE A 109 17.42 -4.81 -19.46
CA ILE A 109 16.37 -5.78 -19.75
C ILE A 109 16.98 -7.15 -20.05
N ALA A 110 16.44 -8.20 -19.45
CA ALA A 110 16.93 -9.57 -19.63
C ALA A 110 16.60 -10.16 -21.02
N ALA A 111 16.96 -11.43 -21.22
CA ALA A 111 16.54 -12.22 -22.36
C ALA A 111 15.09 -12.71 -22.20
N THR A 112 14.40 -13.00 -23.31
CA THR A 112 13.00 -13.46 -23.35
C THR A 112 12.00 -12.54 -22.63
N VAL A 113 12.26 -11.23 -22.60
CA VAL A 113 11.37 -10.23 -21.99
C VAL A 113 10.50 -9.55 -23.03
N GLU A 114 9.19 -9.62 -22.86
CA GLU A 114 8.25 -8.68 -23.48
C GLU A 114 8.20 -7.35 -22.68
N VAL A 115 8.24 -6.21 -23.37
CA VAL A 115 7.76 -4.92 -22.84
C VAL A 115 6.70 -4.37 -23.79
N GLY A 116 5.51 -4.08 -23.26
CA GLY A 116 4.37 -3.58 -24.05
C GLY A 116 4.53 -2.12 -24.48
N GLY A 117 4.88 -1.25 -23.52
CA GLY A 117 5.12 0.18 -23.76
C GLY A 117 6.52 0.48 -24.32
N ASN A 118 6.93 1.73 -24.17
CA ASN A 118 8.27 2.18 -24.55
C ASN A 118 9.30 1.88 -23.44
N VAL A 119 10.56 1.78 -23.87
CA VAL A 119 11.73 1.67 -23.02
C VAL A 119 12.55 2.95 -23.17
N LEU A 120 12.74 3.71 -22.08
CA LEU A 120 13.41 5.01 -22.14
C LEU A 120 14.45 5.16 -21.02
N ALA A 121 15.70 5.47 -21.41
CA ALA A 121 16.79 5.76 -20.49
C ALA A 121 17.48 7.09 -20.81
N GLY A 122 17.72 7.92 -19.79
CA GLY A 122 18.45 9.19 -19.93
C GLY A 122 19.91 9.06 -20.39
N SER A 123 20.46 7.85 -20.50
CA SER A 123 21.75 7.57 -21.12
C SER A 123 21.80 6.22 -21.81
N THR A 124 21.54 5.10 -21.11
CA THR A 124 21.80 3.75 -21.65
C THR A 124 20.62 2.80 -21.54
N VAL A 125 20.28 2.13 -22.64
CA VAL A 125 19.39 0.95 -22.66
C VAL A 125 20.18 -0.30 -23.06
N THR A 126 20.05 -1.39 -22.31
CA THR A 126 20.61 -2.71 -22.65
C THR A 126 19.51 -3.77 -22.66
N VAL A 127 19.48 -4.61 -23.70
CA VAL A 127 18.44 -5.60 -23.97
C VAL A 127 19.03 -6.98 -24.28
N GLY A 128 18.59 -8.01 -23.55
CA GLY A 128 18.96 -9.40 -23.77
C GLY A 128 18.34 -10.04 -25.01
N ALA A 129 18.84 -11.22 -25.39
CA ALA A 129 18.42 -11.93 -26.60
C ALA A 129 16.95 -12.41 -26.56
N SER A 130 16.32 -12.53 -27.73
CA SER A 130 14.94 -13.01 -27.90
C SER A 130 13.86 -12.24 -27.12
N SER A 131 14.13 -10.99 -26.74
CA SER A 131 13.18 -10.07 -26.11
C SER A 131 12.36 -9.30 -27.14
N LEU A 132 11.16 -8.84 -26.77
CA LEU A 132 10.16 -8.30 -27.69
C LEU A 132 9.58 -6.97 -27.17
N PHE A 133 9.50 -5.95 -28.03
CA PHE A 133 9.13 -4.58 -27.64
C PHE A 133 7.97 -4.06 -28.50
N GLY A 134 6.87 -3.68 -27.84
CA GLY A 134 5.70 -3.08 -28.49
C GLY A 134 5.91 -1.61 -28.87
N GLY A 135 6.59 -0.84 -28.02
CA GLY A 135 6.93 0.57 -28.25
C GLY A 135 8.35 0.83 -28.77
N ASP A 136 8.79 2.07 -28.61
CA ASP A 136 10.17 2.51 -28.86
C ASP A 136 11.17 1.92 -27.84
N VAL A 137 12.43 1.81 -28.25
CA VAL A 137 13.58 1.51 -27.38
C VAL A 137 14.60 2.63 -27.52
N ASP A 138 14.71 3.48 -26.50
CA ASP A 138 15.24 4.85 -26.63
C ASP A 138 16.26 5.21 -25.53
N ALA A 139 17.45 5.68 -25.94
CA ALA A 139 18.56 5.97 -25.04
C ALA A 139 19.22 7.34 -25.32
N GLY A 140 19.45 8.12 -24.27
CA GLY A 140 20.13 9.43 -24.34
C GLY A 140 21.57 9.40 -24.88
N THR A 141 22.25 8.24 -24.86
CA THR A 141 23.54 8.01 -25.53
C THR A 141 23.60 6.68 -26.28
N THR A 142 23.24 5.56 -25.64
CA THR A 142 23.70 4.22 -26.05
C THR A 142 22.62 3.14 -25.95
N THR A 143 22.40 2.38 -27.03
CA THR A 143 21.56 1.16 -27.04
C THR A 143 22.41 -0.08 -27.31
N THR A 144 22.33 -1.11 -26.45
CA THR A 144 22.96 -2.42 -26.67
C THR A 144 21.88 -3.50 -26.79
N ILE A 145 21.78 -4.15 -27.95
CA ILE A 145 20.67 -5.04 -28.30
C ILE A 145 21.17 -6.46 -28.61
N GLY A 146 20.55 -7.47 -27.97
CA GLY A 146 20.86 -8.89 -28.16
C GLY A 146 20.36 -9.48 -29.49
N ALA A 147 20.84 -10.69 -29.81
CA ALA A 147 20.39 -11.43 -31.00
C ALA A 147 18.91 -11.83 -30.89
N GLY A 148 18.19 -11.82 -32.01
CA GLY A 148 16.79 -12.24 -32.07
C GLY A 148 15.80 -11.31 -31.36
N VAL A 149 16.22 -10.12 -30.95
CA VAL A 149 15.31 -9.10 -30.38
C VAL A 149 14.39 -8.55 -31.47
N GLY A 150 13.09 -8.49 -31.19
CA GLY A 150 12.10 -7.84 -32.04
C GLY A 150 11.63 -6.53 -31.42
N ILE A 151 11.70 -5.43 -32.19
CA ILE A 151 11.16 -4.12 -31.79
C ILE A 151 10.12 -3.72 -32.83
N VAL A 152 8.93 -3.33 -32.39
CA VAL A 152 7.83 -2.87 -33.24
C VAL A 152 7.88 -1.35 -33.47
N GLY A 153 8.30 -0.58 -32.45
CA GLY A 153 8.60 0.85 -32.56
C GLY A 153 10.01 1.16 -33.09
N ALA A 154 10.52 2.34 -32.78
CA ALA A 154 11.86 2.78 -33.19
C ALA A 154 12.96 2.38 -32.19
N LEU A 155 14.12 1.98 -32.69
CA LEU A 155 15.36 1.85 -31.90
C LEU A 155 16.17 3.15 -32.03
N THR A 156 16.33 3.88 -30.93
CA THR A 156 16.94 5.22 -30.92
C THR A 156 18.08 5.31 -29.90
N ALA A 157 19.24 5.80 -30.34
CA ALA A 157 20.37 6.14 -29.49
C ALA A 157 20.78 7.61 -29.70
N SER A 158 21.46 8.22 -28.72
CA SER A 158 21.76 9.66 -28.70
C SER A 158 20.51 10.55 -28.76
N SER A 159 19.46 10.12 -28.05
CA SER A 159 18.15 10.78 -27.97
C SER A 159 18.17 12.09 -27.17
N LEU A 160 17.22 12.98 -27.47
CA LEU A 160 16.94 14.20 -26.73
C LEU A 160 15.63 14.12 -25.89
N LYS A 161 15.00 12.93 -25.80
CA LYS A 161 13.84 12.72 -24.92
C LYS A 161 14.28 12.87 -23.45
N ILE A 162 13.53 13.66 -22.67
CA ILE A 162 13.78 13.86 -21.24
C ILE A 162 12.95 12.83 -20.45
N VAL A 163 13.58 12.12 -19.51
CA VAL A 163 12.89 11.24 -18.57
C VAL A 163 12.35 12.08 -17.41
N ALA A 164 11.05 11.98 -17.13
CA ALA A 164 10.45 12.64 -15.98
C ALA A 164 10.91 11.96 -14.67
N LEU A 165 11.32 12.76 -13.68
CA LEU A 165 11.64 12.23 -12.35
C LEU A 165 10.37 11.88 -11.57
N PRO A 166 10.41 10.83 -10.72
CA PRO A 166 9.32 10.48 -9.83
C PRO A 166 9.17 11.47 -8.67
N THR A 167 7.96 11.55 -8.11
CA THR A 167 7.64 12.45 -6.98
C THR A 167 8.18 11.95 -5.64
N ILE A 168 8.50 12.89 -4.74
CA ILE A 168 9.04 12.59 -3.41
C ILE A 168 7.94 12.06 -2.49
N VAL A 169 8.27 11.04 -1.68
CA VAL A 169 7.37 10.45 -0.68
C VAL A 169 7.15 11.40 0.49
N ASN A 170 5.89 11.66 0.81
CA ASN A 170 5.52 12.55 1.91
C ASN A 170 5.50 11.82 3.26
N SER A 171 5.91 12.51 4.34
CA SER A 171 5.89 11.94 5.70
C SER A 171 4.47 11.92 6.28
N GLN A 172 4.05 10.78 6.83
CA GLN A 172 2.77 10.61 7.53
C GLN A 172 2.88 10.92 9.05
N GLU A 173 4.04 11.36 9.53
CA GLU A 173 4.34 11.59 10.95
C GLU A 173 3.38 12.56 11.65
N ALA A 174 2.98 13.64 10.98
CA ALA A 174 2.03 14.61 11.53
C ALA A 174 0.63 14.01 11.72
N LEU A 175 0.17 13.19 10.76
CA LEU A 175 -1.11 12.50 10.82
C LEU A 175 -1.13 11.46 11.95
N ILE A 176 -0.06 10.65 12.06
CA ILE A 176 0.10 9.65 13.11
C ILE A 176 0.14 10.31 14.49
N THR A 177 0.85 11.43 14.63
CA THR A 177 0.93 12.20 15.88
C THR A 177 -0.43 12.73 16.33
N SER A 178 -1.27 13.23 15.41
CA SER A 178 -2.63 13.68 15.73
C SER A 178 -3.48 12.54 16.27
N VAL A 179 -3.59 11.42 15.51
CA VAL A 179 -4.41 10.26 15.90
C VAL A 179 -3.94 9.66 17.23
N GLN A 180 -2.63 9.63 17.47
CA GLN A 180 -2.08 9.22 18.76
C GLN A 180 -2.40 10.18 19.90
N GLN A 181 -2.72 11.45 19.65
CA GLN A 181 -3.15 12.39 20.67
C GLN A 181 -4.64 12.22 20.97
N ASP A 182 -5.48 12.16 19.93
CA ASP A 182 -6.92 11.90 20.03
C ASP A 182 -7.21 10.61 20.86
N ILE A 183 -6.39 9.56 20.67
CA ILE A 183 -6.50 8.30 21.43
C ILE A 183 -6.08 8.45 22.91
N LYS A 184 -5.14 9.33 23.25
CA LYS A 184 -4.74 9.57 24.66
C LYS A 184 -5.82 10.33 25.42
N ASP A 185 -6.46 11.29 24.77
CA ASP A 185 -7.43 12.19 25.39
C ASP A 185 -8.79 11.51 25.65
N LEU A 186 -8.99 10.29 25.14
CA LEU A 186 -10.08 9.37 25.51
C LEU A 186 -9.89 8.68 26.89
N GLY A 187 -8.71 8.78 27.51
CA GLY A 187 -8.46 8.37 28.91
C GLY A 187 -8.39 6.86 29.18
N THR A 188 -8.44 6.49 30.47
CA THR A 188 -8.44 5.08 30.93
C THR A 188 -9.86 4.55 31.05
N GLY A 189 -10.17 3.44 30.36
CA GLY A 189 -11.53 2.93 30.26
C GLY A 189 -12.15 2.43 31.57
N THR A 190 -13.47 2.60 31.68
CA THR A 190 -14.27 2.21 32.86
C THR A 190 -14.76 0.76 32.75
N GLU A 191 -14.61 -0.04 33.81
CA GLU A 191 -15.13 -1.41 33.82
C GLU A 191 -16.66 -1.44 34.01
N LEU A 192 -17.33 -2.08 33.05
CA LEU A 192 -18.73 -2.46 33.11
C LEU A 192 -18.82 -3.86 33.72
N VAL A 193 -19.10 -3.93 35.03
CA VAL A 193 -19.13 -5.18 35.80
C VAL A 193 -20.21 -6.13 35.24
N SER A 194 -19.77 -7.21 34.59
CA SER A 194 -20.62 -8.14 33.80
C SER A 194 -21.80 -8.79 34.55
N THR A 195 -21.78 -8.79 35.89
CA THR A 195 -22.83 -9.35 36.74
C THR A 195 -23.92 -8.33 37.14
N THR A 196 -23.71 -7.03 36.91
CA THR A 196 -24.62 -5.96 37.35
C THR A 196 -24.97 -4.97 36.24
N PHE A 197 -24.01 -4.60 35.38
CA PHE A 197 -24.27 -3.67 34.28
C PHE A 197 -25.17 -4.29 33.21
N GLY A 198 -26.13 -3.52 32.70
CA GLY A 198 -27.12 -3.96 31.72
C GLY A 198 -28.30 -4.72 32.32
N THR A 199 -28.32 -4.93 33.65
CA THR A 199 -29.52 -5.40 34.36
C THR A 199 -30.60 -4.33 34.49
N ASN A 200 -30.19 -3.06 34.36
CA ASN A 200 -31.07 -1.89 34.34
C ASN A 200 -31.00 -1.17 32.98
N ASP A 201 -31.68 -0.04 32.89
CA ASP A 201 -31.48 0.90 31.78
C ASP A 201 -30.23 1.73 32.10
N GLU A 202 -29.25 1.69 31.21
CA GLU A 202 -27.89 2.21 31.43
C GLU A 202 -27.68 3.48 30.60
N THR A 203 -26.80 4.37 31.05
CA THR A 203 -26.37 5.55 30.27
C THR A 203 -24.87 5.72 30.39
N LEU A 204 -24.19 5.80 29.25
CA LEU A 204 -22.75 5.96 29.13
C LEU A 204 -22.44 7.24 28.35
N GLU A 205 -21.53 8.04 28.89
CA GLU A 205 -21.00 9.24 28.22
C GLU A 205 -19.91 8.84 27.22
N ALA A 206 -19.46 9.74 26.35
CA ALA A 206 -18.38 9.42 25.41
C ALA A 206 -17.11 8.97 26.17
N GLY A 207 -16.51 7.86 25.76
CA GLY A 207 -15.37 7.27 26.45
C GLY A 207 -15.12 5.79 26.14
N ILE A 208 -14.15 5.23 26.86
CA ILE A 208 -13.73 3.82 26.74
C ILE A 208 -14.36 3.01 27.87
N TYR A 209 -14.88 1.83 27.53
CA TYR A 209 -15.56 0.91 28.43
C TYR A 209 -15.07 -0.51 28.23
N SER A 210 -14.92 -1.27 29.30
CA SER A 210 -14.40 -2.64 29.27
C SER A 210 -15.27 -3.64 30.03
N THR A 211 -15.14 -4.94 29.76
CA THR A 211 -15.60 -5.96 30.69
C THR A 211 -14.79 -7.25 30.57
N ILE A 212 -14.49 -7.86 31.72
CA ILE A 212 -13.66 -9.07 31.83
C ILE A 212 -14.32 -10.35 31.32
N ASN A 213 -15.59 -10.30 30.91
CA ASN A 213 -16.35 -11.47 30.45
C ASN A 213 -17.33 -11.08 29.33
N TYR A 214 -18.64 -11.14 29.59
CA TYR A 214 -19.70 -10.75 28.66
C TYR A 214 -20.28 -9.39 29.03
N LEU A 215 -20.78 -8.66 28.04
CA LEU A 215 -21.63 -7.49 28.24
C LEU A 215 -23.05 -7.84 27.80
N THR A 216 -24.02 -7.83 28.71
CA THR A 216 -25.39 -8.25 28.42
C THR A 216 -26.38 -7.16 28.81
N ILE A 217 -27.09 -6.60 27.83
CA ILE A 217 -28.26 -5.76 28.09
C ILE A 217 -29.47 -6.68 28.22
N ALA A 218 -30.12 -6.64 29.39
CA ALA A 218 -31.19 -7.55 29.78
C ALA A 218 -32.51 -7.29 29.05
N ILE A 219 -33.48 -8.19 29.24
CA ILE A 219 -34.77 -8.16 28.52
C ILE A 219 -35.50 -6.83 28.71
N GLY A 220 -35.82 -6.17 27.59
CA GLY A 220 -36.48 -4.86 27.58
C GLY A 220 -35.64 -3.67 28.05
N LYS A 221 -34.32 -3.81 28.25
CA LYS A 221 -33.44 -2.75 28.75
C LYS A 221 -32.77 -1.92 27.67
N THR A 222 -32.48 -0.66 27.98
CA THR A 222 -31.90 0.33 27.08
C THR A 222 -30.48 0.70 27.50
N LEU A 223 -29.53 0.59 26.58
CA LEU A 223 -28.21 1.24 26.68
C LEU A 223 -28.26 2.58 25.95
N THR A 224 -28.13 3.67 26.69
CA THR A 224 -28.05 5.03 26.13
C THR A 224 -26.59 5.45 25.98
N LEU A 225 -26.23 5.91 24.80
CA LEU A 225 -24.94 6.53 24.49
C LEU A 225 -25.18 8.04 24.41
N ASP A 226 -24.80 8.79 25.44
CA ASP A 226 -25.16 10.21 25.66
C ASP A 226 -23.97 11.13 25.39
N GLY A 227 -23.90 11.70 24.18
CA GLY A 227 -22.81 12.58 23.74
C GLY A 227 -22.85 13.98 24.35
N LYS A 228 -23.81 14.26 25.25
CA LYS A 228 -24.06 15.59 25.86
C LYS A 228 -24.32 16.71 24.85
N GLY A 229 -24.79 16.37 23.64
CA GLY A 229 -24.99 17.32 22.55
C GLY A 229 -23.70 17.64 21.76
N MET A 230 -22.66 16.81 21.88
CA MET A 230 -21.46 16.82 21.05
C MET A 230 -21.28 15.45 20.37
N ASP A 231 -20.47 15.40 19.31
CA ASP A 231 -20.11 14.13 18.66
C ASP A 231 -19.28 13.27 19.62
N GLY A 232 -19.89 12.20 20.14
CA GLY A 232 -19.26 11.26 21.07
C GLY A 232 -18.65 10.04 20.38
N SER A 233 -17.63 9.47 21.01
CA SER A 233 -17.09 8.14 20.66
C SER A 233 -17.21 7.19 21.83
N TRP A 234 -17.70 5.97 21.58
CA TRP A 234 -17.83 4.91 22.57
C TRP A 234 -17.06 3.67 22.12
N ILE A 235 -16.06 3.27 22.91
CA ILE A 235 -15.21 2.11 22.59
C ILE A 235 -15.48 1.02 23.63
N PHE A 236 -16.03 -0.11 23.19
CA PHE A 236 -16.36 -1.25 24.05
C PHE A 236 -15.36 -2.39 23.87
N ASN A 237 -14.55 -2.66 24.90
CA ASN A 237 -13.58 -3.74 24.95
C ASN A 237 -14.12 -4.93 25.77
N ILE A 238 -14.69 -5.92 25.10
CA ILE A 238 -15.47 -7.01 25.71
C ILE A 238 -14.75 -8.33 25.49
N ALA A 239 -14.40 -9.03 26.58
CA ALA A 239 -13.53 -10.21 26.51
C ALA A 239 -14.14 -11.42 25.77
N ASN A 240 -15.46 -11.64 25.89
CA ASN A 240 -16.14 -12.80 25.31
C ASN A 240 -17.24 -12.42 24.29
N TYR A 241 -18.37 -11.87 24.74
CA TYR A 241 -19.51 -11.57 23.86
C TYR A 241 -20.38 -10.41 24.35
N LEU A 242 -20.84 -9.61 23.39
CA LEU A 242 -21.87 -8.58 23.56
C LEU A 242 -23.24 -9.18 23.21
N THR A 243 -24.18 -9.12 24.15
CA THR A 243 -25.53 -9.69 23.99
C THR A 243 -26.60 -8.64 24.25
N PHE A 244 -27.57 -8.54 23.35
CA PHE A 244 -28.80 -7.78 23.55
C PHE A 244 -29.97 -8.77 23.65
N SER A 245 -30.66 -8.76 24.79
CA SER A 245 -31.80 -9.64 25.05
C SER A 245 -33.03 -9.22 24.23
N ALA A 246 -34.11 -10.02 24.26
CA ALA A 246 -35.36 -9.66 23.60
C ALA A 246 -35.85 -8.25 24.05
N ASN A 247 -36.27 -7.43 23.08
CA ASN A 247 -36.68 -6.03 23.28
C ASN A 247 -35.63 -5.08 23.89
N ALA A 248 -34.37 -5.52 24.07
CA ALA A 248 -33.28 -4.62 24.46
C ALA A 248 -32.93 -3.65 23.33
N LYS A 249 -32.36 -2.48 23.67
CA LYS A 249 -32.08 -1.39 22.73
C LYS A 249 -30.74 -0.72 22.98
N VAL A 250 -30.15 -0.17 21.93
CA VAL A 250 -29.13 0.88 22.01
C VAL A 250 -29.75 2.16 21.45
N ILE A 251 -29.54 3.29 22.12
CA ILE A 251 -29.98 4.62 21.67
C ILE A 251 -28.78 5.56 21.74
N LEU A 252 -28.48 6.24 20.63
CA LEU A 252 -27.54 7.36 20.58
C LEU A 252 -28.32 8.67 20.84
N LYS A 253 -27.74 9.58 21.63
CA LYS A 253 -28.37 10.80 22.15
C LYS A 253 -27.37 11.97 22.25
#